data_AF-Q1ENV5-F1
#
_entry.id   AF-Q1ENV5-F1
#
_cell.length_a   1.000
_cell.length_b   1.000
_cell.length_c   1.000
_cell.angle_alpha   90.00
_cell.angle_beta   90.00
_cell.angle_gamma   90.00
#
_symmetry.space_group_name_H-M   'P 1'
#
loop_
_entity.id
_entity.type
_entity.pdbx_description
1 polymer ?
#
loop_
_entity_poly.entity_id
_entity_poly.type
_entity_poly.pdbx_seq_one_letter_code
_entity_poly.pdbx_strand_id
1 'polypeptide(L)'
;MAEHFNKKSGLSGTVPLGSFNSMFSFTGSWKVDAAATKALAMDGFYFPLYKAKLISDDLLLRDDVKRAVPHSWDPPLLASFIENFGTHIITSVTIGGKDELYIKQHHSSQLSESEIEKYVKDIGDQRFLNMEHQTLNAPLNYKEKDVTVIFRRRGGDDLVQNHAEWVHTISSAPDVINMTFLPIVSLLNGQPGIQNLSRAVDLYLELQRVWAPAPVNIPGHQRKEPVCPSLQFSLMGPKLYISAEQVSVGRKPVTGLRLSLEGSKQNRLAIHLQHLATLPKIFLPHWDSHVAIGPPKWHGPEEQDCRWFEPIKWKNFAHVSTAPIESTETNIGDLSGVYIVTGAQLGVWDFGAKSVLHLKLLFSKVPGCTIRRSVWDHNPCPTFAQKLDDTSSSTSGDNSKLAKIVDMTEMLKGPQDVPGHWLVTGAKLGVEKGKIVVRVKYSLLNY
;
A
#
# COMPACT_ATOMS: atom_id res chain seq x y z
N MET A 1 -20.07 7.35 3.13
CA MET A 1 -20.35 5.99 2.60
C MET A 1 -19.72 4.87 3.43
N ALA A 2 -18.41 4.92 3.75
CA ALA A 2 -17.76 3.88 4.57
C ALA A 2 -18.48 3.63 5.91
N GLU A 3 -18.81 4.69 6.66
CA GLU A 3 -19.60 4.59 7.89
C GLU A 3 -20.96 3.90 7.71
N HIS A 4 -21.62 4.12 6.57
CA HIS A 4 -22.89 3.46 6.25
C HIS A 4 -22.70 1.94 6.08
N PHE A 5 -21.63 1.51 5.41
CA PHE A 5 -21.27 0.09 5.29
C PHE A 5 -20.89 -0.53 6.64
N ASN A 6 -20.17 0.21 7.47
CA ASN A 6 -19.81 -0.23 8.82
C ASN A 6 -21.06 -0.44 9.66
N LYS A 7 -21.98 0.54 9.64
CA LYS A 7 -23.26 0.46 10.34
C LYS A 7 -24.13 -0.69 9.84
N LYS A 8 -24.17 -0.93 8.53
CA LYS A 8 -24.88 -2.08 7.93
C LYS A 8 -24.29 -3.43 8.39
N SER A 9 -22.99 -3.44 8.71
CA SER A 9 -22.25 -4.58 9.23
C SER A 9 -22.24 -4.66 10.77
N GLY A 10 -23.00 -3.80 11.46
CA GLY A 10 -23.06 -3.78 12.93
C GLY A 10 -21.83 -3.20 13.62
N LEU A 11 -20.96 -2.50 12.89
CA LEU A 11 -19.72 -1.91 13.39
C LEU A 11 -19.83 -0.39 13.49
N SER A 12 -19.22 0.17 14.53
CA SER A 12 -19.04 1.61 14.71
C SER A 12 -17.65 2.04 14.24
N GLY A 13 -17.54 3.19 13.59
CA GLY A 13 -16.26 3.78 13.18
C GLY A 13 -16.22 4.19 11.72
N THR A 14 -15.13 4.85 11.34
CA THR A 14 -14.97 5.51 10.03
C THR A 14 -14.01 4.78 9.09
N VAL A 15 -13.26 3.80 9.62
CA VAL A 15 -12.32 3.00 8.82
C VAL A 15 -13.10 2.09 7.87
N PRO A 16 -12.84 2.13 6.55
CA PRO A 16 -13.57 1.32 5.59
C PRO A 16 -13.25 -0.16 5.73
N LEU A 17 -14.31 -0.98 5.73
CA LEU A 17 -14.19 -2.43 5.71
C LEU A 17 -13.64 -2.95 4.38
N GLY A 18 -13.00 -4.12 4.42
CA GLY A 18 -12.58 -4.83 3.20
C GLY A 18 -13.74 -5.10 2.23
N SER A 19 -14.95 -5.32 2.76
CA SER A 19 -16.17 -5.44 1.95
C SER A 19 -16.47 -4.14 1.18
N PHE A 20 -16.42 -2.98 1.85
CA PHE A 20 -16.58 -1.67 1.21
C PHE A 20 -15.53 -1.46 0.11
N ASN A 21 -14.26 -1.74 0.41
CA ASN A 21 -13.18 -1.60 -0.58
C ASN A 21 -13.41 -2.52 -1.80
N SER A 22 -13.83 -3.76 -1.56
CA SER A 22 -14.15 -4.72 -2.64
C SER A 22 -15.34 -4.27 -3.49
N MET A 23 -16.36 -3.64 -2.92
CA MET A 23 -17.55 -3.20 -3.67
C MET A 23 -17.23 -2.06 -4.63
N PHE A 24 -16.40 -1.10 -4.21
CA PHE A 24 -15.98 0.05 -5.04
C PHE A 24 -14.65 -0.17 -5.79
N SER A 25 -14.09 -1.39 -5.73
CA SER A 25 -12.80 -1.75 -6.32
C SER A 25 -11.66 -0.82 -5.89
N PHE A 26 -11.65 -0.46 -4.60
CA PHE A 26 -10.55 0.24 -3.95
C PHE A 26 -9.42 -0.73 -3.63
N THR A 27 -8.19 -0.30 -3.92
CA THR A 27 -6.98 -1.12 -3.81
C THR A 27 -5.82 -0.39 -3.14
N GLY A 28 -5.95 0.93 -2.93
CA GLY A 28 -4.94 1.75 -2.27
C GLY A 28 -5.15 1.82 -0.76
N SER A 29 -4.42 2.74 -0.12
CA SER A 29 -4.79 3.14 1.24
C SER A 29 -6.09 3.95 1.17
N TRP A 30 -6.96 3.81 2.17
CA TRP A 30 -8.26 4.48 2.15
C TRP A 30 -8.15 6.00 2.03
N LYS A 31 -7.05 6.62 2.49
CA LYS A 31 -6.77 8.06 2.35
C LYS A 31 -6.49 8.45 0.91
N VAL A 32 -5.73 7.64 0.17
CA VAL A 32 -5.42 7.87 -1.25
C VAL A 32 -6.67 7.66 -2.09
N ASP A 33 -7.39 6.58 -1.85
CA ASP A 33 -8.63 6.26 -2.55
C ASP A 33 -9.71 7.33 -2.31
N ALA A 34 -9.80 7.87 -1.09
CA ALA A 34 -10.67 8.99 -0.78
C ALA A 34 -10.25 10.27 -1.51
N ALA A 35 -8.96 10.59 -1.58
CA ALA A 35 -8.47 11.80 -2.27
C ALA A 35 -8.71 11.77 -3.79
N ALA A 36 -8.70 10.59 -4.41
CA ALA A 36 -8.96 10.42 -5.84
C ALA A 36 -10.46 10.38 -6.20
N THR A 37 -11.34 10.21 -5.21
CA THR A 37 -12.78 10.00 -5.42
C THR A 37 -13.57 11.27 -5.07
N LYS A 38 -14.37 11.76 -6.02
CA LYS A 38 -15.26 12.92 -5.82
C LYS A 38 -16.52 12.53 -5.06
N ALA A 39 -17.21 11.50 -5.54
CA ALA A 39 -18.45 11.02 -4.98
C ALA A 39 -18.62 9.51 -5.21
N LEU A 40 -19.43 8.89 -4.36
CA LEU A 40 -19.80 7.48 -4.45
C LEU A 40 -21.31 7.37 -4.45
N ALA A 41 -21.85 6.51 -5.29
CA ALA A 41 -23.26 6.17 -5.30
C ALA A 41 -23.43 4.65 -5.35
N MET A 42 -24.54 4.18 -4.81
CA MET A 42 -24.93 2.78 -4.88
C MET A 42 -26.44 2.66 -5.02
N ASP A 43 -26.87 1.67 -5.78
CA ASP A 43 -28.27 1.28 -5.90
C ASP A 43 -28.35 -0.24 -6.04
N GLY A 44 -29.50 -0.84 -5.77
CA GLY A 44 -29.66 -2.27 -5.97
C GLY A 44 -30.79 -2.92 -5.19
N PHE A 45 -31.08 -4.16 -5.58
CA PHE A 45 -32.14 -4.96 -5.01
C PHE A 45 -31.60 -6.07 -4.11
N TYR A 46 -32.35 -6.34 -3.04
CA TYR A 46 -32.01 -7.34 -2.03
C TYR A 46 -33.22 -8.26 -1.84
N PHE A 47 -32.98 -9.56 -1.95
CA PHE A 47 -33.97 -10.62 -1.81
C PHE A 47 -33.55 -11.53 -0.65
N PRO A 48 -33.75 -11.10 0.61
CA PRO A 48 -33.43 -11.93 1.77
C PRO A 48 -34.42 -13.10 1.87
N LEU A 49 -33.91 -14.33 1.94
CA LEU A 49 -34.73 -15.52 2.20
C LEU A 49 -34.74 -15.87 3.69
N TYR A 50 -33.55 -15.93 4.29
CA TYR A 50 -33.39 -16.33 5.68
C TYR A 50 -32.39 -15.41 6.38
N LYS A 51 -32.59 -15.19 7.67
CA LYS A 51 -31.64 -14.48 8.52
C LYS A 51 -31.34 -15.29 9.77
N ALA A 52 -30.12 -15.80 9.87
CA ALA A 52 -29.60 -16.40 11.08
C ALA A 52 -29.00 -15.29 11.95
N LYS A 53 -29.45 -15.14 13.18
CA LYS A 53 -28.93 -14.14 14.13
C LYS A 53 -28.70 -14.80 15.48
N LEU A 54 -27.57 -14.48 16.12
CA LEU A 54 -27.32 -14.84 17.51
C LEU A 54 -28.30 -14.06 18.41
N ILE A 55 -29.05 -14.79 19.24
CA ILE A 55 -30.11 -14.24 20.11
C ILE A 55 -29.58 -13.97 21.52
N SER A 56 -28.52 -14.66 21.95
CA SER A 56 -27.97 -14.53 23.30
C SER A 56 -27.08 -13.31 23.43
N ASP A 57 -27.35 -12.50 24.46
CA ASP A 57 -26.50 -11.38 24.86
C ASP A 57 -25.26 -11.87 25.67
N ASP A 58 -25.29 -13.11 26.18
CA ASP A 58 -24.24 -13.74 26.99
C ASP A 58 -23.32 -14.64 26.13
N LEU A 59 -22.75 -14.08 25.07
CA LEU A 59 -21.79 -14.80 24.23
C LEU A 59 -20.51 -15.12 25.01
N LEU A 60 -20.30 -16.39 25.31
CA LEU A 60 -19.09 -16.87 25.97
C LEU A 60 -18.08 -17.39 24.95
N LEU A 61 -16.87 -16.82 24.99
CA LEU A 61 -15.74 -17.40 24.27
C LEU A 61 -15.35 -18.74 24.89
N ARG A 62 -14.98 -19.69 24.03
CA ARG A 62 -14.40 -20.96 24.45
C ARG A 62 -13.07 -20.72 25.18
N ASP A 63 -12.75 -21.57 26.16
CA ASP A 63 -11.60 -21.36 27.04
C ASP A 63 -10.24 -21.55 26.35
N ASP A 64 -10.19 -22.22 25.21
CA ASP A 64 -9.03 -22.26 24.33
C ASP A 64 -8.76 -20.89 23.68
N VAL A 65 -9.79 -20.18 23.23
CA VAL A 65 -9.65 -18.81 22.68
C VAL A 65 -9.16 -17.85 23.77
N LYS A 66 -9.72 -17.92 24.98
CA LYS A 66 -9.28 -17.08 26.11
C LYS A 66 -7.81 -17.32 26.46
N ARG A 67 -7.39 -18.58 26.54
CA ARG A 67 -5.99 -18.95 26.86
C ARG A 67 -5.00 -18.58 25.76
N ALA A 68 -5.45 -18.41 24.53
CA ALA A 68 -4.58 -18.01 23.43
C ALA A 68 -4.25 -16.51 23.42
N VAL A 69 -4.94 -15.69 24.24
CA VAL A 69 -4.68 -14.24 24.33
C VAL A 69 -3.31 -13.99 24.96
N PRO A 70 -2.35 -13.36 24.27
CA PRO A 70 -1.04 -13.08 24.83
C PRO A 70 -1.12 -12.08 25.99
N HIS A 71 -0.50 -12.41 27.12
CA HIS A 71 -0.52 -11.56 28.32
C HIS A 71 0.35 -10.29 28.19
N SER A 72 1.40 -10.34 27.37
CA SER A 72 2.33 -9.24 27.11
C SER A 72 2.29 -8.80 25.65
N TRP A 73 2.87 -7.64 25.36
CA TRP A 73 3.03 -7.15 23.99
C TRP A 73 4.07 -8.00 23.24
N ASP A 74 3.61 -9.02 22.53
CA ASP A 74 4.41 -9.90 21.67
C ASP A 74 3.81 -9.90 20.25
N PRO A 75 4.40 -9.15 19.30
CA PRO A 75 3.80 -9.00 17.97
C PRO A 75 3.62 -10.32 17.20
N PRO A 76 4.57 -11.28 17.17
CA PRO A 76 4.34 -12.61 16.61
C PRO A 76 3.14 -13.35 17.21
N LEU A 77 3.00 -13.40 18.53
CA LEU A 77 1.89 -14.12 19.18
C LEU A 77 0.55 -13.42 18.96
N LEU A 78 0.53 -12.09 18.97
CA LEU A 78 -0.67 -11.29 18.68
C LEU A 78 -1.12 -11.45 17.23
N ALA A 79 -0.17 -11.46 16.27
CA ALA A 79 -0.47 -11.73 14.87
C ALA A 79 -1.00 -13.16 14.68
N SER A 80 -0.36 -14.15 15.33
CA SER A 80 -0.82 -15.54 15.29
C SER A 80 -2.23 -15.70 15.86
N PHE A 81 -2.57 -15.01 16.95
CA PHE A 81 -3.93 -14.98 17.48
C PHE A 81 -4.92 -14.46 16.45
N ILE A 82 -4.63 -13.31 15.84
CA ILE A 82 -5.52 -12.69 14.84
C ILE A 82 -5.69 -13.58 13.61
N GLU A 83 -4.63 -14.25 13.16
CA GLU A 83 -4.71 -15.18 12.04
C GLU A 83 -5.55 -16.43 12.35
N ASN A 84 -5.46 -16.94 13.58
CA ASN A 84 -6.15 -18.18 13.97
C ASN A 84 -7.62 -17.94 14.35
N PHE A 85 -7.93 -16.82 15.02
CA PHE A 85 -9.26 -16.55 15.57
C PHE A 85 -9.99 -15.40 14.88
N GLY A 86 -9.30 -14.63 14.03
CA GLY A 86 -9.85 -13.44 13.40
C GLY A 86 -9.91 -12.23 14.32
N THR A 87 -10.48 -11.14 13.81
CA THR A 87 -10.66 -9.88 14.53
C THR A 87 -12.08 -9.69 15.05
N HIS A 88 -13.05 -10.35 14.42
CA HIS A 88 -14.48 -10.19 14.68
C HIS A 88 -15.23 -11.52 14.61
N ILE A 89 -16.34 -11.59 15.33
CA ILE A 89 -17.27 -12.71 15.36
C ILE A 89 -18.50 -12.35 14.55
N ILE A 90 -19.01 -13.28 13.75
CA ILE A 90 -20.24 -13.11 12.99
C ILE A 90 -21.44 -13.22 13.94
N THR A 91 -22.23 -12.17 14.05
CA THR A 91 -23.43 -12.12 14.91
C THR A 91 -24.73 -12.35 14.16
N SER A 92 -24.75 -12.06 12.85
CA SER A 92 -25.86 -12.44 11.98
C SER A 92 -25.40 -12.63 10.55
N VAL A 93 -26.12 -13.49 9.84
CA VAL A 93 -25.94 -13.79 8.42
C VAL A 93 -27.31 -13.73 7.76
N THR A 94 -27.43 -12.92 6.71
CA THR A 94 -28.60 -12.91 5.84
C THR A 94 -28.27 -13.66 4.56
N ILE A 95 -29.08 -14.67 4.24
CA ILE A 95 -28.97 -15.56 3.09
C ILE A 95 -30.08 -15.22 2.09
N GLY A 96 -29.74 -15.15 0.81
CA GLY A 96 -30.67 -14.84 -0.27
C GLY A 96 -29.95 -14.46 -1.55
N GLY A 97 -30.46 -13.46 -2.26
CA GLY A 97 -29.81 -12.90 -3.44
C GLY A 97 -29.74 -11.37 -3.38
N LYS A 98 -28.72 -10.79 -4.00
CA LYS A 98 -28.61 -9.34 -4.17
C LYS A 98 -28.00 -8.99 -5.51
N ASP A 99 -28.46 -7.88 -6.06
CA ASP A 99 -27.98 -7.32 -7.32
C ASP A 99 -27.74 -5.83 -7.15
N GLU A 100 -26.47 -5.45 -7.05
CA GLU A 100 -26.02 -4.11 -6.67
C GLU A 100 -25.23 -3.43 -7.79
N LEU A 101 -25.52 -2.15 -7.99
CA LEU A 101 -24.82 -1.19 -8.82
C LEU A 101 -24.01 -0.27 -7.92
N TYR A 102 -22.72 -0.14 -8.21
CA TYR A 102 -21.80 0.76 -7.54
C TYR A 102 -21.21 1.74 -8.54
N ILE A 103 -21.22 3.02 -8.20
CA ILE A 103 -20.69 4.08 -9.04
C ILE A 103 -19.63 4.85 -8.27
N LYS A 104 -18.46 5.01 -8.89
CA LYS A 104 -17.34 5.79 -8.40
C LYS A 104 -17.08 6.96 -9.33
N GLN A 105 -17.32 8.18 -8.85
CA GLN A 105 -17.00 9.41 -9.57
C GLN A 105 -15.56 9.84 -9.22
N HIS A 106 -14.69 9.96 -10.23
CA HIS A 106 -13.32 10.44 -10.01
C HIS A 106 -13.29 11.97 -9.86
N HIS A 107 -12.26 12.50 -9.19
CA HIS A 107 -12.11 13.95 -8.98
C HIS A 107 -12.10 14.76 -10.28
N SER A 108 -11.61 14.18 -11.38
CA SER A 108 -11.54 14.82 -12.70
C SER A 108 -12.91 14.97 -13.38
N SER A 109 -13.94 14.26 -12.89
CA SER A 109 -15.29 14.33 -13.42
C SER A 109 -15.93 15.70 -13.20
N GLN A 110 -16.41 16.30 -14.30
CA GLN A 110 -17.10 17.59 -14.30
C GLN A 110 -18.59 17.50 -13.93
N LEU A 111 -19.12 16.28 -13.76
CA LEU A 111 -20.54 16.10 -13.44
C LEU A 111 -20.86 16.62 -12.04
N SER A 112 -22.02 17.27 -11.94
CA SER A 112 -22.67 17.67 -10.69
C SER A 112 -23.34 16.48 -10.01
N GLU A 113 -23.75 16.66 -8.75
CA GLU A 113 -24.42 15.63 -7.96
C GLU A 113 -25.76 15.19 -8.59
N SER A 114 -26.58 16.12 -9.06
CA SER A 114 -27.87 15.81 -9.70
C SER A 114 -27.71 15.06 -11.03
N GLU A 115 -26.65 15.35 -11.78
CA GLU A 115 -26.32 14.60 -12.99
C GLU A 115 -25.87 13.17 -12.68
N ILE A 116 -25.14 12.97 -11.58
CA ILE A 116 -24.76 11.63 -11.09
C ILE A 116 -25.97 10.87 -10.58
N GLU A 117 -26.88 11.50 -9.83
CA GLU A 117 -28.11 10.86 -9.37
C GLU A 117 -28.97 10.39 -10.54
N LYS A 118 -29.18 11.25 -11.54
CA LYS A 118 -29.89 10.87 -12.77
C LYS A 118 -29.17 9.73 -13.49
N TYR A 119 -27.84 9.79 -13.55
CA TYR A 119 -27.02 8.75 -14.18
C TYR A 119 -27.13 7.39 -13.47
N VAL A 120 -27.14 7.38 -12.13
CA VAL A 120 -27.36 6.16 -11.33
C VAL A 120 -28.73 5.58 -11.65
N LYS A 121 -29.75 6.44 -11.68
CA LYS A 121 -31.13 6.04 -11.97
C LYS A 121 -31.27 5.44 -13.38
N ASP A 122 -30.73 6.10 -14.40
CA ASP A 122 -30.84 5.64 -15.78
C ASP A 122 -30.18 4.24 -15.96
N ILE A 123 -29.04 4.00 -15.30
CA ILE A 123 -28.37 2.68 -15.32
C ILE A 123 -29.16 1.64 -14.51
N GLY A 124 -29.69 2.04 -13.35
CA GLY A 124 -30.55 1.19 -12.52
C GLY A 124 -31.78 0.73 -13.30
N ASP A 125 -32.49 1.65 -13.95
CA ASP A 125 -33.67 1.38 -14.75
C ASP A 125 -33.34 0.42 -15.91
N GLN A 126 -32.20 0.63 -16.60
CA GLN A 126 -31.73 -0.30 -17.64
C GLN A 126 -31.43 -1.70 -17.11
N ARG A 127 -30.85 -1.82 -15.91
CA ARG A 127 -30.47 -3.12 -15.33
C ARG A 127 -31.67 -3.86 -14.73
N PHE A 128 -32.57 -3.15 -14.08
CA PHE A 128 -33.56 -3.76 -13.18
C PHE A 128 -34.98 -3.78 -13.75
N LEU A 129 -35.33 -2.86 -14.67
CA LEU A 129 -36.71 -2.70 -15.14
C LEU A 129 -37.01 -3.32 -16.51
N ASN A 130 -36.07 -4.04 -17.13
CA ASN A 130 -36.26 -4.73 -18.43
C ASN A 130 -37.11 -3.92 -19.43
N MET A 131 -36.72 -2.67 -19.72
CA MET A 131 -37.36 -1.94 -20.81
C MET A 131 -36.90 -2.54 -22.15
N GLU A 132 -37.65 -3.52 -22.67
CA GLU A 132 -37.38 -4.20 -23.95
C GLU A 132 -37.38 -3.27 -25.19
N HIS A 133 -37.62 -1.96 -25.03
CA HIS A 133 -37.72 -1.01 -26.15
C HIS A 133 -37.07 0.35 -25.88
N GLN A 134 -35.83 0.38 -25.38
CA GLN A 134 -34.93 1.50 -25.67
C GLN A 134 -33.71 1.00 -26.44
N THR A 135 -33.68 1.36 -27.72
CA THR A 135 -32.65 1.10 -28.72
C THR A 135 -31.25 0.87 -28.17
N LEU A 136 -30.67 -0.29 -28.51
CA LEU A 136 -29.26 -0.69 -28.43
C LEU A 136 -28.26 0.25 -29.15
N ASN A 137 -28.65 1.49 -29.50
CA ASN A 137 -27.91 2.37 -30.42
C ASN A 137 -27.53 3.74 -29.84
N ALA A 138 -27.07 3.77 -28.61
CA ALA A 138 -26.06 4.76 -28.22
C ALA A 138 -25.16 4.14 -27.16
N PRO A 139 -23.86 3.91 -27.43
CA PRO A 139 -22.92 3.81 -26.33
C PRO A 139 -22.93 5.20 -25.70
N LEU A 140 -23.72 5.40 -24.64
CA LEU A 140 -23.50 6.52 -23.73
C LEU A 140 -22.00 6.48 -23.45
N ASN A 141 -21.29 7.53 -23.83
CA ASN A 141 -19.83 7.53 -23.87
C ASN A 141 -19.31 7.58 -22.42
N TYR A 142 -19.43 6.45 -21.71
CA TYR A 142 -19.25 6.34 -20.27
C TYR A 142 -17.80 6.65 -19.86
N LYS A 143 -16.86 6.43 -20.78
CA LYS A 143 -15.43 6.72 -20.59
C LYS A 143 -15.10 8.21 -20.61
N GLU A 144 -15.93 9.06 -21.24
CA GLU A 144 -15.67 10.51 -21.30
C GLU A 144 -16.05 11.25 -20.02
N LYS A 145 -16.80 10.61 -19.11
CA LYS A 145 -17.36 11.27 -17.92
C LYS A 145 -16.52 11.09 -16.65
N ASP A 146 -15.40 10.37 -16.72
CA ASP A 146 -14.55 10.03 -15.57
C ASP A 146 -15.33 9.39 -14.41
N VAL A 147 -16.18 8.42 -14.75
CA VAL A 147 -17.00 7.64 -13.80
C VAL A 147 -16.75 6.15 -14.03
N THR A 148 -16.59 5.39 -12.95
CA THR A 148 -16.49 3.93 -12.98
C THR A 148 -17.79 3.31 -12.49
N VAL A 149 -18.36 2.42 -13.31
CA VAL A 149 -19.58 1.65 -13.00
C VAL A 149 -19.18 0.21 -12.69
N ILE A 150 -19.65 -0.33 -11.58
CA ILE A 150 -19.30 -1.66 -11.08
C ILE A 150 -20.59 -2.37 -10.71
N PHE A 151 -20.80 -3.55 -11.30
CA PHE A 151 -21.93 -4.39 -10.99
C PHE A 151 -21.50 -5.57 -10.12
N ARG A 152 -22.26 -5.84 -9.05
CA ARG A 152 -21.99 -6.92 -8.10
C ARG A 152 -23.28 -7.68 -7.82
N ARG A 153 -23.35 -8.92 -8.30
CA ARG A 153 -24.45 -9.85 -8.04
C ARG A 153 -23.95 -10.96 -7.10
N ARG A 154 -24.83 -11.45 -6.21
CA ARG A 154 -24.58 -12.62 -5.35
C ARG A 154 -25.88 -13.38 -5.09
N GLY A 155 -25.80 -14.71 -5.06
CA GLY A 155 -26.95 -15.60 -4.95
C GLY A 155 -27.73 -15.70 -6.26
N GLY A 156 -28.43 -16.80 -6.47
CA GLY A 156 -29.02 -17.16 -7.76
C GLY A 156 -27.97 -17.64 -8.77
N ASP A 157 -28.42 -17.86 -10.00
CA ASP A 157 -27.56 -18.28 -11.13
C ASP A 157 -26.95 -17.06 -11.83
N ASP A 158 -25.64 -16.89 -11.69
CA ASP A 158 -24.88 -15.78 -12.28
C ASP A 158 -24.90 -15.76 -13.82
N LEU A 159 -25.30 -16.86 -14.48
CA LEU A 159 -25.42 -16.92 -15.94
C LEU A 159 -26.67 -16.20 -16.47
N VAL A 160 -27.71 -16.05 -15.63
CA VAL A 160 -28.97 -15.43 -16.03
C VAL A 160 -28.83 -13.91 -16.06
N GLN A 161 -28.82 -13.31 -17.26
CA GLN A 161 -28.60 -11.86 -17.40
C GLN A 161 -29.83 -11.04 -16.98
N ASN A 162 -31.02 -11.49 -17.36
CA ASN A 162 -32.27 -10.83 -17.08
C ASN A 162 -32.53 -10.77 -15.57
N HIS A 163 -32.75 -9.58 -15.02
CA HIS A 163 -32.92 -9.41 -13.57
C HIS A 163 -34.13 -10.17 -13.03
N ALA A 164 -35.28 -10.08 -13.70
CA ALA A 164 -36.51 -10.75 -13.26
C ALA A 164 -36.38 -12.28 -13.28
N GLU A 165 -35.78 -12.84 -14.33
CA GLU A 165 -35.51 -14.28 -14.40
C GLU A 165 -34.49 -14.72 -13.35
N TRP A 166 -33.44 -13.93 -13.12
CA TRP A 166 -32.44 -14.21 -12.10
C TRP A 166 -33.06 -14.26 -10.70
N VAL A 167 -34.02 -13.39 -10.38
CA VAL A 167 -34.72 -13.40 -9.08
C VAL A 167 -35.38 -14.75 -8.79
N HIS A 168 -35.92 -15.44 -9.79
CA HIS A 168 -36.53 -16.75 -9.61
C HIS A 168 -35.51 -17.85 -9.24
N THR A 169 -34.25 -17.69 -9.65
CA THR A 169 -33.16 -18.65 -9.35
C THR A 169 -32.61 -18.50 -7.92
N ILE A 170 -32.90 -17.40 -7.22
CA ILE A 170 -32.37 -17.15 -5.87
C ILE A 170 -32.82 -18.24 -4.88
N SER A 171 -34.04 -18.74 -5.04
CA SER A 171 -34.58 -19.78 -4.16
C SER A 171 -33.83 -21.11 -4.27
N SER A 172 -33.32 -21.46 -5.46
CA SER A 172 -32.58 -22.70 -5.70
C SER A 172 -31.09 -22.60 -5.41
N ALA A 173 -30.50 -21.40 -5.47
CA ALA A 173 -29.08 -21.17 -5.22
C ALA A 173 -28.79 -19.91 -4.38
N PRO A 174 -29.30 -19.79 -3.14
CA PRO A 174 -29.08 -18.59 -2.34
C PRO A 174 -27.64 -18.51 -1.79
N ASP A 175 -27.15 -17.29 -1.56
CA ASP A 175 -25.82 -17.02 -1.00
C ASP A 175 -25.91 -16.00 0.15
N VAL A 176 -24.81 -15.81 0.87
CA VAL A 176 -24.71 -14.78 1.90
C VAL A 176 -24.66 -13.39 1.28
N ILE A 177 -25.70 -12.60 1.56
CA ILE A 177 -25.87 -11.24 1.03
C ILE A 177 -25.53 -10.15 2.04
N ASN A 178 -25.60 -10.45 3.34
CA ASN A 178 -25.22 -9.52 4.41
C ASN A 178 -24.71 -10.27 5.65
N MET A 179 -23.79 -9.66 6.39
CA MET A 179 -23.30 -10.17 7.67
C MET A 179 -23.16 -9.03 8.67
N THR A 180 -23.38 -9.30 9.95
CA THR A 180 -23.04 -8.39 11.04
C THR A 180 -21.96 -8.97 11.92
N PHE A 181 -21.15 -8.11 12.52
CA PHE A 181 -19.96 -8.50 13.26
C PHE A 181 -19.91 -7.88 14.65
N LEU A 182 -19.18 -8.54 15.55
CA LEU A 182 -18.86 -8.04 16.89
C LEU A 182 -17.34 -8.19 17.10
N PRO A 183 -16.61 -7.15 17.55
CA PRO A 183 -15.18 -7.26 17.81
C PRO A 183 -14.88 -8.35 18.85
N ILE A 184 -13.95 -9.26 18.57
CA ILE A 184 -13.65 -10.37 19.49
C ILE A 184 -13.17 -9.87 20.86
N VAL A 185 -12.49 -8.71 20.87
CA VAL A 185 -12.03 -8.03 22.09
C VAL A 185 -13.17 -7.63 23.02
N SER A 186 -14.38 -7.37 22.50
CA SER A 186 -15.54 -7.01 23.33
C SER A 186 -16.02 -8.16 24.22
N LEU A 187 -15.70 -9.41 23.87
CA LEU A 187 -16.05 -10.62 24.63
C LEU A 187 -14.93 -11.09 25.55
N LEU A 188 -13.79 -10.41 25.57
CA LEU A 188 -12.60 -10.76 26.39
C LEU A 188 -12.50 -9.93 27.68
N ASN A 189 -13.60 -9.30 28.10
CA ASN A 189 -13.61 -8.45 29.30
C ASN A 189 -13.08 -9.21 30.52
N GLY A 190 -12.12 -8.62 31.22
CA GLY A 190 -11.46 -9.21 32.39
C GLY A 190 -10.26 -10.11 32.10
N GLN A 191 -9.87 -10.35 30.83
CA GLN A 191 -8.66 -11.12 30.50
C GLN A 191 -7.39 -10.25 30.53
N PRO A 192 -6.29 -10.74 31.13
CA PRO A 192 -5.00 -10.06 31.07
C PRO A 192 -4.44 -10.10 29.63
N GLY A 193 -4.12 -8.94 29.07
CA GLY A 193 -3.60 -8.80 27.70
C GLY A 193 -4.60 -8.24 26.68
N ILE A 194 -5.86 -8.00 27.07
CA ILE A 194 -6.88 -7.43 26.17
C ILE A 194 -6.46 -6.09 25.54
N GLN A 195 -5.77 -5.22 26.29
CA GLN A 195 -5.28 -3.94 25.78
C GLN A 195 -4.22 -4.13 24.68
N ASN A 196 -3.36 -5.14 24.84
CA ASN A 196 -2.37 -5.50 23.83
C ASN A 196 -3.06 -6.05 22.58
N LEU A 197 -4.06 -6.93 22.75
CA LEU A 197 -4.81 -7.47 21.62
C LEU A 197 -5.62 -6.40 20.89
N SER A 198 -6.30 -5.49 21.60
CA SER A 198 -7.03 -4.37 21.01
C SER A 198 -6.10 -3.52 20.16
N ARG A 199 -4.95 -3.10 20.72
CA ARG A 199 -3.95 -2.33 20.00
C ARG A 199 -3.36 -3.12 18.81
N ALA A 200 -3.18 -4.43 18.94
CA ALA A 200 -2.68 -5.27 17.86
C ALA A 200 -3.71 -5.42 16.72
N VAL A 201 -5.00 -5.54 17.03
CA VAL A 201 -6.08 -5.58 16.03
C VAL A 201 -6.13 -4.25 15.26
N ASP A 202 -6.03 -3.12 15.96
CA ASP A 202 -5.96 -1.80 15.32
C ASP A 202 -4.77 -1.72 14.35
N LEU A 203 -3.59 -2.13 14.81
CA LEU A 203 -2.38 -2.14 13.98
C LEU A 203 -2.41 -3.18 12.84
N TYR A 204 -3.07 -4.31 13.05
CA TYR A 204 -3.19 -5.39 12.05
C TYR A 204 -4.12 -4.97 10.91
N LEU A 205 -5.23 -4.31 11.25
CA LEU A 205 -6.15 -3.71 10.27
C LEU A 205 -5.49 -2.58 9.47
N GLU A 206 -4.43 -1.98 9.99
CA GLU A 206 -3.58 -1.03 9.28
C GLU A 206 -2.49 -1.68 8.39
N LEU A 207 -2.37 -3.02 8.35
CA LEU A 207 -1.35 -3.80 7.62
C LEU A 207 0.05 -3.16 7.71
N GLN A 208 0.74 -3.42 8.83
CA GLN A 208 2.02 -2.80 9.22
C GLN A 208 3.13 -2.90 8.17
N ARG A 209 3.11 -1.95 7.24
CA ARG A 209 4.25 -1.51 6.44
C ARG A 209 5.13 -0.67 7.35
N VAL A 210 6.31 -1.19 7.68
CA VAL A 210 7.26 -0.51 8.55
C VAL A 210 8.36 0.08 7.69
N TRP A 211 8.78 1.29 8.02
CA TRP A 211 9.93 1.93 7.42
C TRP A 211 11.19 1.61 8.22
N ALA A 212 12.25 1.25 7.51
CA ALA A 212 13.60 1.11 8.03
C ALA A 212 14.49 2.23 7.45
N PRO A 213 15.35 2.87 8.26
CA PRO A 213 15.46 2.74 9.72
C PRO A 213 14.19 3.27 10.41
N ALA A 214 13.81 2.65 11.53
CA ALA A 214 12.64 3.10 12.29
C ALA A 214 12.85 4.54 12.78
N PRO A 215 11.84 5.42 12.70
CA PRO A 215 11.97 6.79 13.19
C PRO A 215 12.20 6.77 14.71
N VAL A 216 13.40 7.18 15.14
CA VAL A 216 13.77 7.24 16.56
C VAL A 216 13.20 8.53 17.16
N ASN A 217 12.00 8.46 17.74
CA ASN A 217 11.47 9.51 18.61
C ASN A 217 11.85 9.25 20.08
N ILE A 218 13.13 9.00 20.37
CA ILE A 218 13.62 8.93 21.75
C ILE A 218 14.34 10.26 22.06
N PRO A 219 13.74 11.16 22.85
CA PRO A 219 14.44 12.34 23.31
C PRO A 219 15.67 11.92 24.14
N GLY A 220 16.87 12.31 23.71
CA GLY A 220 18.12 12.16 24.49
C GLY A 220 19.17 11.20 23.95
N HIS A 221 18.90 10.37 22.93
CA HIS A 221 19.93 9.55 22.28
C HIS A 221 20.59 10.29 21.12
N GLN A 222 21.58 11.14 21.42
CA GLN A 222 22.48 11.67 20.40
C GLN A 222 23.44 10.54 19.96
N ARG A 223 23.15 9.86 18.86
CA ARG A 223 24.17 9.06 18.17
C ARG A 223 25.34 10.01 17.84
N LYS A 224 26.58 9.63 18.16
CA LYS A 224 27.78 10.33 17.67
C LYS A 224 27.66 10.49 16.16
N GLU A 225 27.66 11.72 15.69
CA GLU A 225 27.44 12.02 14.28
C GLU A 225 28.59 11.41 13.45
N PRO A 226 28.31 10.47 12.53
CA PRO A 226 29.31 10.08 11.56
C PRO A 226 29.66 11.29 10.69
N VAL A 227 30.91 11.39 10.24
CA VAL A 227 31.34 12.39 9.25
C VAL A 227 30.54 12.15 7.98
N CYS A 228 29.50 12.94 7.77
CA CYS A 228 28.62 12.80 6.61
C CYS A 228 29.29 13.46 5.40
N PRO A 229 29.51 12.74 4.28
CA PRO A 229 29.91 13.40 3.04
C PRO A 229 28.82 14.39 2.61
N SER A 230 29.21 15.45 1.92
CA SER A 230 28.28 16.52 1.54
C SER A 230 28.30 16.80 0.05
N LEU A 231 27.13 16.99 -0.54
CA LEU A 231 26.97 17.56 -1.87
C LEU A 231 26.87 19.08 -1.75
N GLN A 232 27.67 19.78 -2.56
CA GLN A 232 27.63 21.23 -2.66
C GLN A 232 27.12 21.62 -4.04
N PHE A 233 26.17 22.57 -4.10
CA PHE A 233 25.52 22.95 -5.37
C PHE A 233 26.10 24.21 -6.02
N SER A 234 26.90 24.98 -5.28
CA SER A 234 27.64 26.16 -5.75
C SER A 234 28.75 26.52 -4.76
N LEU A 235 29.74 27.32 -5.20
CA LEU A 235 30.97 27.64 -4.43
C LEU A 235 30.70 28.15 -3.00
N MET A 236 29.64 28.93 -2.79
CA MET A 236 29.21 29.46 -1.48
C MET A 236 27.77 29.02 -1.11
N GLY A 237 27.28 27.95 -1.73
CA GLY A 237 25.91 27.46 -1.57
C GLY A 237 25.69 26.54 -0.38
N PRO A 238 24.42 26.20 -0.08
CA PRO A 238 24.09 25.26 0.98
C PRO A 238 24.65 23.85 0.66
N LYS A 239 25.11 23.16 1.71
CA LYS A 239 25.58 21.78 1.65
C LYS A 239 24.47 20.81 2.05
N LEU A 240 24.25 19.79 1.24
CA LEU A 240 23.37 18.66 1.55
C LEU A 240 24.24 17.50 2.04
N TYR A 241 24.15 17.19 3.32
CA TYR A 241 24.84 16.05 3.91
C TYR A 241 24.16 14.75 3.51
N ILE A 242 24.92 13.69 3.25
CA ILE A 242 24.39 12.39 2.84
C ILE A 242 24.62 11.41 3.98
N SER A 243 23.55 10.74 4.42
CA SER A 243 23.65 9.64 5.38
C SER A 243 24.22 8.41 4.66
N ALA A 244 25.45 8.05 5.02
CA ALA A 244 26.11 6.84 4.51
C ALA A 244 25.74 5.57 5.30
N GLU A 245 24.71 5.62 6.16
CA GLU A 245 24.24 4.48 6.95
C GLU A 245 23.73 3.37 6.02
N GLN A 246 24.18 2.14 6.28
CA GLN A 246 23.68 0.96 5.57
C GLN A 246 22.35 0.53 6.19
N VAL A 247 21.27 0.68 5.43
CA VAL A 247 19.94 0.25 5.87
C VAL A 247 19.70 -1.17 5.33
N SER A 248 19.50 -2.13 6.23
CA SER A 248 19.17 -3.52 5.87
C SER A 248 17.97 -4.00 6.69
N VAL A 249 17.05 -4.71 6.03
CA VAL A 249 15.84 -5.26 6.66
C VAL A 249 15.90 -6.78 6.86
N GLY A 250 17.05 -7.41 6.54
CA GLY A 250 17.24 -8.85 6.64
C GLY A 250 16.31 -9.64 5.70
N ARG A 251 15.76 -10.76 6.19
CA ARG A 251 14.81 -11.62 5.45
C ARG A 251 13.38 -11.06 5.50
N LYS A 252 13.22 -9.79 5.10
CA LYS A 252 11.93 -9.12 5.03
C LYS A 252 11.73 -8.55 3.63
N PRO A 253 10.58 -8.83 2.99
CA PRO A 253 10.32 -8.34 1.64
C PRO A 253 10.15 -6.82 1.65
N VAL A 254 10.96 -6.14 0.84
CA VAL A 254 10.87 -4.69 0.63
C VAL A 254 9.78 -4.42 -0.41
N THR A 255 8.84 -3.55 -0.05
CA THR A 255 7.69 -3.14 -0.87
C THR A 255 7.75 -1.67 -1.27
N GLY A 256 8.77 -0.93 -0.86
CA GLY A 256 8.91 0.47 -1.26
C GLY A 256 10.19 1.13 -0.78
N LEU A 257 10.51 2.25 -1.41
CA LEU A 257 11.65 3.11 -1.08
C LEU A 257 11.20 4.57 -1.05
N ARG A 258 11.86 5.39 -0.23
CA ARG A 258 11.73 6.84 -0.27
C ARG A 258 13.03 7.53 0.10
N LEU A 259 13.19 8.77 -0.35
CA LEU A 259 14.21 9.69 0.13
C LEU A 259 13.60 10.58 1.22
N SER A 260 14.38 10.90 2.25
CA SER A 260 13.95 11.80 3.32
C SER A 260 15.05 12.76 3.72
N LEU A 261 14.66 13.93 4.21
CA LEU A 261 15.55 14.90 4.81
C LEU A 261 15.46 14.81 6.34
N GLU A 262 16.59 14.51 6.98
CA GLU A 262 16.72 14.31 8.41
C GLU A 262 17.48 15.46 9.09
N GLY A 263 17.42 15.48 10.41
CA GLY A 263 18.06 16.49 11.26
C GLY A 263 17.23 17.75 11.45
N SER A 264 17.61 18.53 12.46
CA SER A 264 16.92 19.79 12.83
C SER A 264 16.97 20.85 11.71
N LYS A 265 17.97 20.76 10.83
CA LYS A 265 18.15 21.65 9.68
C LYS A 265 17.60 21.07 8.37
N GLN A 266 17.02 19.86 8.37
CA GLN A 266 16.48 19.21 7.17
C GLN A 266 17.48 19.19 6.00
N ASN A 267 18.76 18.99 6.31
CA ASN A 267 19.87 19.09 5.38
C ASN A 267 20.67 17.79 5.27
N ARG A 268 20.11 16.68 5.77
CA ARG A 268 20.72 15.35 5.70
C ARG A 268 19.83 14.43 4.86
N LEU A 269 20.29 14.03 3.68
CA LEU A 269 19.58 13.08 2.83
C LEU A 269 19.77 11.66 3.35
N ALA A 270 18.68 10.96 3.59
CA ALA A 270 18.65 9.56 3.97
C ALA A 270 17.72 8.76 3.04
N ILE A 271 17.99 7.47 2.92
CA ILE A 271 17.15 6.52 2.18
C ILE A 271 16.42 5.61 3.17
N HIS A 272 15.11 5.49 3.01
CA HIS A 272 14.30 4.59 3.84
C HIS A 272 13.69 3.48 2.97
N LEU A 273 13.58 2.30 3.54
CA LEU A 273 12.96 1.12 2.91
C LEU A 273 11.69 0.76 3.64
N GLN A 274 10.59 0.63 2.91
CA GLN A 274 9.36 0.06 3.43
C GLN A 274 9.41 -1.46 3.26
N HIS A 275 9.15 -2.18 4.35
CA HIS A 275 9.10 -3.63 4.34
C HIS A 275 7.87 -4.14 5.11
N LEU A 276 7.51 -5.39 4.88
CA LEU A 276 6.50 -6.07 5.69
C LEU A 276 7.09 -6.41 7.07
N ALA A 277 6.34 -6.14 8.14
CA ALA A 277 6.77 -6.44 9.50
C ALA A 277 6.99 -7.95 9.71
N THR A 278 6.10 -8.76 9.14
CA THR A 278 6.11 -10.23 9.15
C THR A 278 6.35 -10.79 7.75
N LEU A 279 7.01 -11.95 7.68
CA LEU A 279 7.24 -12.67 6.42
C LEU A 279 5.92 -13.34 6.00
N PRO A 280 5.39 -13.07 4.79
CA PRO A 280 4.13 -13.69 4.35
C PRO A 280 4.25 -15.21 4.24
N LYS A 281 3.15 -15.94 4.49
CA LYS A 281 3.12 -17.42 4.46
C LYS A 281 3.59 -18.01 3.13
N ILE A 282 3.32 -17.33 2.01
CA ILE A 282 3.77 -17.75 0.68
C ILE A 282 5.31 -17.74 0.53
N PHE A 283 6.01 -16.92 1.32
CA PHE A 283 7.47 -16.88 1.34
C PHE A 283 8.09 -17.89 2.31
N LEU A 284 7.35 -18.41 3.29
CA LEU A 284 7.92 -19.32 4.30
C LEU A 284 8.66 -20.51 3.68
N PRO A 285 8.13 -21.23 2.69
CA PRO A 285 8.84 -22.37 2.10
C PRO A 285 10.16 -22.01 1.41
N HIS A 286 10.29 -20.76 0.97
CA HIS A 286 11.39 -20.29 0.12
C HIS A 286 12.39 -19.40 0.88
N TRP A 287 11.97 -18.77 1.97
CA TRP A 287 12.72 -17.66 2.56
C TRP A 287 12.65 -17.57 4.09
N ASP A 288 12.06 -18.57 4.74
CA ASP A 288 12.13 -18.71 6.19
C ASP A 288 13.58 -18.92 6.66
N SER A 289 13.87 -18.65 7.93
CA SER A 289 15.19 -18.65 8.57
C SER A 289 16.00 -19.92 8.32
N HIS A 290 15.33 -21.07 8.20
CA HIS A 290 15.96 -22.37 7.95
C HIS A 290 16.37 -22.61 6.49
N VAL A 291 15.88 -21.79 5.54
CA VAL A 291 16.23 -21.93 4.12
C VAL A 291 17.60 -21.28 3.86
N ALA A 292 18.50 -22.03 3.21
CA ALA A 292 19.81 -21.54 2.81
C ALA A 292 19.70 -20.69 1.53
N ILE A 293 19.95 -19.38 1.65
CA ILE A 293 19.82 -18.42 0.54
C ILE A 293 21.15 -17.79 0.09
N GLY A 294 22.26 -18.19 0.72
CA GLY A 294 23.56 -17.56 0.51
C GLY A 294 23.69 -16.17 1.16
N PRO A 295 24.89 -15.58 1.15
CA PRO A 295 25.11 -14.24 1.70
C PRO A 295 24.47 -13.17 0.80
N PRO A 296 23.88 -12.11 1.37
CA PRO A 296 23.35 -11.01 0.59
C PRO A 296 24.50 -10.21 -0.06
N LYS A 297 24.28 -9.71 -1.28
CA LYS A 297 25.30 -9.03 -2.09
C LYS A 297 24.97 -7.56 -2.27
N TRP A 298 25.94 -6.67 -2.05
CA TRP A 298 25.79 -5.25 -2.38
C TRP A 298 26.11 -5.03 -3.85
N HIS A 299 25.20 -4.36 -4.56
CA HIS A 299 25.39 -3.93 -5.94
C HIS A 299 25.21 -2.41 -6.01
N GLY A 300 25.96 -1.77 -6.89
CA GLY A 300 25.88 -0.33 -7.12
C GLY A 300 26.49 0.05 -8.47
N PRO A 301 26.38 1.32 -8.86
CA PRO A 301 26.96 1.82 -10.09
C PRO A 301 28.49 1.77 -10.04
N GLU A 302 29.10 1.63 -11.22
CA GLU A 302 30.55 1.72 -11.38
C GLU A 302 31.00 3.19 -11.36
N GLU A 303 32.00 3.50 -10.55
CA GLU A 303 32.51 4.87 -10.33
C GLU A 303 33.10 5.52 -11.60
N GLN A 304 33.49 4.71 -12.57
CA GLN A 304 34.12 5.16 -13.82
C GLN A 304 33.12 5.36 -14.98
N ASP A 305 31.86 4.93 -14.85
CA ASP A 305 30.86 5.08 -15.92
C ASP A 305 30.16 6.46 -15.85
N CYS A 306 30.91 7.48 -16.24
CA CYS A 306 30.46 8.88 -16.26
C CYS A 306 29.24 9.14 -17.16
N ARG A 307 28.85 8.20 -18.03
CA ARG A 307 27.69 8.34 -18.93
C ARG A 307 26.38 8.47 -18.16
N TRP A 308 26.34 7.95 -16.95
CA TRP A 308 25.17 8.01 -16.07
C TRP A 308 25.20 9.19 -15.10
N PHE A 309 26.14 10.12 -15.23
CA PHE A 309 26.26 11.25 -14.31
C PHE A 309 25.44 12.43 -14.79
N GLU A 310 24.29 12.64 -14.16
CA GLU A 310 23.41 13.75 -14.48
C GLU A 310 23.60 14.90 -13.49
N PRO A 311 23.79 16.14 -13.98
CA PRO A 311 23.91 17.31 -13.12
C PRO A 311 22.55 17.68 -12.50
N ILE A 312 22.52 18.03 -11.22
CA ILE A 312 21.27 18.38 -10.52
C ILE A 312 20.79 19.79 -10.90
N LYS A 313 21.70 20.77 -10.85
CA LYS A 313 21.41 22.18 -11.21
C LYS A 313 22.52 22.75 -12.08
N TRP A 314 23.74 22.80 -11.55
CA TRP A 314 24.90 23.37 -12.22
C TRP A 314 25.83 22.25 -12.68
N LYS A 315 26.30 22.32 -13.94
CA LYS A 315 27.13 21.29 -14.60
C LYS A 315 28.46 20.98 -13.92
N ASN A 316 28.91 21.83 -13.00
CA ASN A 316 30.28 21.78 -12.47
C ASN A 316 30.38 21.36 -11.00
N PHE A 317 29.26 21.13 -10.29
CA PHE A 317 29.30 20.87 -8.85
C PHE A 317 28.69 19.48 -8.49
N ALA A 318 27.38 19.40 -8.27
CA ALA A 318 26.73 18.17 -7.82
C ALA A 318 26.04 17.41 -8.96
N HIS A 319 26.35 16.12 -9.06
CA HIS A 319 25.76 15.17 -9.99
C HIS A 319 25.12 14.00 -9.26
N VAL A 320 24.26 13.26 -9.95
CA VAL A 320 23.62 12.02 -9.49
C VAL A 320 23.95 10.93 -10.49
N SER A 321 24.35 9.76 -10.01
CA SER A 321 24.45 8.56 -10.83
C SER A 321 23.05 8.00 -11.09
N THR A 322 22.61 8.03 -12.35
CA THR A 322 21.29 7.55 -12.80
C THR A 322 21.30 6.13 -13.33
N ALA A 323 22.43 5.42 -13.15
CA ALA A 323 22.58 4.05 -13.58
C ALA A 323 21.56 3.13 -12.89
N PRO A 324 20.85 2.26 -13.65
CA PRO A 324 19.93 1.30 -13.07
C PRO A 324 20.67 0.23 -12.26
N ILE A 325 20.23 0.00 -11.02
CA ILE A 325 20.79 -1.04 -10.15
C ILE A 325 19.79 -2.19 -10.08
N GLU A 326 20.13 -3.29 -10.74
CA GLU A 326 19.35 -4.52 -10.80
C GLU A 326 20.29 -5.72 -10.67
N SER A 327 19.78 -6.85 -10.19
CA SER A 327 20.55 -8.10 -10.17
C SER A 327 20.31 -8.90 -11.45
N THR A 328 21.32 -8.93 -12.34
CA THR A 328 21.28 -9.61 -13.64
C THR A 328 21.93 -11.01 -13.63
N GLU A 329 22.18 -11.61 -12.46
CA GLU A 329 22.74 -12.97 -12.38
C GLU A 329 21.77 -14.02 -12.95
N THR A 330 21.85 -14.28 -14.26
CA THR A 330 21.26 -15.43 -14.94
C THR A 330 22.25 -16.60 -14.87
N ASN A 331 22.42 -17.21 -13.69
CA ASN A 331 23.18 -18.46 -13.62
C ASN A 331 22.35 -19.57 -14.27
N ILE A 332 22.82 -20.04 -15.43
CA ILE A 332 22.35 -21.24 -16.12
C ILE A 332 22.87 -22.44 -15.31
N GLY A 333 22.06 -22.93 -14.38
CA GLY A 333 22.34 -24.09 -13.53
C GLY A 333 21.22 -24.30 -12.50
N ASP A 334 21.04 -25.55 -12.05
CA ASP A 334 19.88 -26.16 -11.35
C ASP A 334 19.33 -25.48 -10.05
N LEU A 335 19.68 -24.24 -9.73
CA LEU A 335 19.18 -23.51 -8.56
C LEU A 335 18.50 -22.20 -8.98
N SER A 336 17.34 -22.31 -9.64
CA SER A 336 16.46 -21.19 -9.97
C SER A 336 16.13 -20.36 -8.72
N GLY A 337 16.21 -19.05 -8.82
CA GLY A 337 15.87 -18.14 -7.74
C GLY A 337 15.95 -16.69 -8.16
N VAL A 338 15.17 -15.84 -7.50
CA VAL A 338 15.09 -14.41 -7.79
C VAL A 338 15.85 -13.62 -6.75
N TYR A 339 16.59 -12.60 -7.18
CA TYR A 339 17.19 -11.64 -6.26
C TYR A 339 16.25 -10.46 -6.03
N ILE A 340 15.99 -10.17 -4.76
CA ILE A 340 15.16 -9.03 -4.33
C ILE A 340 15.97 -8.07 -3.46
N VAL A 341 15.55 -6.81 -3.43
CA VAL A 341 16.19 -5.78 -2.62
C VAL A 341 15.80 -5.97 -1.15
N THR A 342 16.79 -5.91 -0.27
CA THR A 342 16.68 -6.08 1.19
C THR A 342 17.46 -5.03 1.97
N GLY A 343 18.08 -4.08 1.27
CA GLY A 343 18.80 -2.98 1.87
C GLY A 343 19.19 -1.94 0.85
N ALA A 344 19.52 -0.75 1.33
CA ALA A 344 20.01 0.34 0.51
C ALA A 344 21.00 1.21 1.29
N GLN A 345 21.89 1.87 0.54
CA GLN A 345 22.87 2.80 1.08
C GLN A 345 23.09 3.93 0.08
N LEU A 346 23.14 5.17 0.57
CA LEU A 346 23.59 6.32 -0.22
C LEU A 346 25.09 6.55 0.01
N GLY A 347 25.77 7.06 -1.01
CA GLY A 347 27.15 7.48 -0.90
C GLY A 347 27.49 8.60 -1.86
N VAL A 348 28.67 9.18 -1.68
CA VAL A 348 29.17 10.28 -2.50
C VAL A 348 30.56 9.92 -2.98
N TRP A 349 30.76 9.99 -4.30
CA TRP A 349 32.08 10.00 -4.90
C TRP A 349 32.57 11.43 -5.02
N ASP A 350 33.82 11.66 -4.64
CA ASP A 350 34.47 12.97 -4.68
C ASP A 350 35.52 12.99 -5.80
N PHE A 351 35.28 13.83 -6.80
CA PHE A 351 36.19 14.08 -7.92
C PHE A 351 36.79 15.50 -7.82
N GLY A 352 36.91 16.05 -6.61
CA GLY A 352 37.48 17.35 -6.31
C GLY A 352 36.51 18.50 -6.60
N ALA A 353 36.41 18.92 -7.86
CA ALA A 353 35.47 19.99 -8.25
C ALA A 353 34.02 19.49 -8.36
N LYS A 354 33.84 18.18 -8.57
CA LYS A 354 32.54 17.53 -8.77
C LYS A 354 32.32 16.45 -7.72
N SER A 355 31.12 16.41 -7.18
CA SER A 355 30.67 15.35 -6.27
C SER A 355 29.50 14.60 -6.90
N VAL A 356 29.52 13.27 -6.88
CA VAL A 356 28.48 12.42 -7.49
C VAL A 356 27.77 11.62 -6.40
N LEU A 357 26.46 11.82 -6.27
CA LEU A 357 25.60 10.99 -5.41
C LEU A 357 25.36 9.64 -6.09
N HIS A 358 25.59 8.56 -5.37
CA HIS A 358 25.30 7.21 -5.86
C HIS A 358 24.44 6.42 -4.85
N LEU A 359 23.69 5.46 -5.38
CA LEU A 359 22.89 4.51 -4.61
C LEU A 359 23.55 3.13 -4.68
N LYS A 360 23.52 2.39 -3.59
CA LYS A 360 23.86 0.96 -3.54
C LYS A 360 22.66 0.21 -2.98
N LEU A 361 22.38 -0.98 -3.52
CA LEU A 361 21.29 -1.84 -3.08
C LEU A 361 21.86 -3.18 -2.60
N LEU A 362 21.28 -3.73 -1.54
CA LEU A 362 21.60 -5.05 -1.03
C LEU A 362 20.58 -6.04 -1.58
N PHE A 363 21.06 -7.07 -2.28
CA PHE A 363 20.25 -8.11 -2.88
C PHE A 363 20.34 -9.41 -2.07
N SER A 364 19.17 -10.03 -1.84
CA SER A 364 19.05 -11.36 -1.23
C SER A 364 18.37 -12.31 -2.21
N LYS A 365 18.85 -13.56 -2.29
CA LYS A 365 18.26 -14.60 -3.14
C LYS A 365 17.00 -15.18 -2.49
N VAL A 366 15.97 -15.39 -3.29
CA VAL A 366 14.76 -16.15 -2.96
C VAL A 366 14.74 -17.40 -3.87
N PRO A 367 15.13 -18.58 -3.36
CA PRO A 367 15.19 -19.82 -4.13
C PRO A 367 13.80 -20.34 -4.53
N GLY A 368 13.72 -21.04 -5.66
CA GLY A 368 12.50 -21.66 -6.17
C GLY A 368 11.51 -20.69 -6.81
N CYS A 369 11.71 -19.37 -6.66
CA CYS A 369 10.86 -18.37 -7.29
C CYS A 369 11.38 -17.98 -8.69
N THR A 370 10.48 -17.46 -9.53
CA THR A 370 10.81 -16.86 -10.84
C THR A 370 10.12 -15.49 -11.00
N ILE A 371 10.66 -14.63 -11.86
CA ILE A 371 10.03 -13.34 -12.16
C ILE A 371 8.97 -13.54 -13.25
N ARG A 372 7.69 -13.29 -12.95
CA ARG A 372 6.61 -13.30 -13.97
C ARG A 372 6.59 -12.03 -14.78
N ARG A 373 6.75 -10.88 -14.10
CA ARG A 373 6.67 -9.56 -14.71
C ARG A 373 7.52 -8.58 -13.92
N SER A 374 8.18 -7.66 -14.61
CA SER A 374 8.86 -6.52 -13.99
C SER A 374 8.40 -5.22 -14.60
N VAL A 375 8.27 -4.18 -13.79
CA VAL A 375 7.87 -2.83 -14.22
C VAL A 375 8.68 -1.80 -13.46
N TRP A 376 9.26 -0.85 -14.19
CA TRP A 376 9.80 0.37 -13.62
C TRP A 376 8.65 1.32 -13.31
N ASP A 377 8.46 1.65 -12.04
CA ASP A 377 7.42 2.57 -11.64
C ASP A 377 7.92 4.02 -11.78
N HIS A 378 7.17 4.78 -12.56
CA HIS A 378 7.42 6.20 -12.80
C HIS A 378 6.37 7.08 -12.12
N ASN A 379 5.37 6.48 -11.46
CA ASN A 379 4.25 7.20 -10.85
C ASN A 379 4.39 7.19 -9.33
N PRO A 380 4.91 8.28 -8.70
CA PRO A 380 5.01 8.38 -7.25
C PRO A 380 3.64 8.21 -6.58
N CYS A 381 3.59 7.54 -5.41
CA CYS A 381 2.37 7.47 -4.64
C CYS A 381 2.05 8.89 -4.11
N PRO A 382 0.83 9.44 -4.33
CA PRO A 382 0.52 10.83 -3.98
C PRO A 382 0.45 11.11 -2.47
N THR A 383 0.79 10.15 -1.61
CA THR A 383 0.84 10.34 -0.15
C THR A 383 2.03 11.21 0.25
N PHE A 384 1.71 12.36 0.87
CA PHE A 384 2.64 13.28 1.53
C PHE A 384 3.63 14.04 0.65
N ALA A 385 3.16 14.63 -0.46
CA ALA A 385 3.63 15.99 -0.72
C ALA A 385 3.08 16.83 0.44
N GLN A 386 3.88 17.08 1.49
CA GLN A 386 3.58 18.18 2.40
C GLN A 386 3.39 19.41 1.51
N LYS A 387 2.14 19.84 1.33
CA LYS A 387 1.85 21.22 1.02
C LYS A 387 2.45 21.98 2.19
N LEU A 388 3.64 22.54 1.97
CA LEU A 388 4.13 23.61 2.81
C LEU A 388 3.14 24.75 2.54
N ASP A 389 2.13 24.86 3.39
CA ASP A 389 1.18 25.97 3.34
C ASP A 389 1.98 27.26 3.42
N ASP A 390 1.71 28.16 2.46
CA ASP A 390 2.12 29.55 2.47
C ASP A 390 1.44 30.25 3.67
N THR A 391 1.96 30.02 4.88
CA THR A 391 1.61 30.81 6.05
C THR A 391 2.85 31.60 6.45
N SER A 392 2.80 32.89 6.13
CA SER A 392 3.75 33.92 6.54
C SER A 392 4.05 33.84 8.04
N SER A 393 5.19 33.27 8.39
CA SER A 393 5.86 33.56 9.66
C SER A 393 7.37 33.58 9.42
N SER A 394 7.93 34.76 9.64
CA SER A 394 9.31 35.15 9.41
C SER A 394 10.23 34.60 10.49
N THR A 395 10.88 33.46 10.26
CA THR A 395 12.13 33.10 10.95
C THR A 395 13.01 32.14 10.14
N SER A 396 14.20 32.62 9.77
CA SER A 396 15.40 31.91 9.27
C SER A 396 15.41 31.37 7.83
N GLY A 397 16.03 32.16 6.94
CA GLY A 397 16.31 31.81 5.54
C GLY A 397 17.49 30.85 5.40
N ASP A 398 17.18 29.60 5.03
CA ASP A 398 17.97 28.70 4.16
C ASP A 398 17.36 27.28 4.15
N ASN A 399 16.59 26.93 5.20
CA ASN A 399 15.96 25.62 5.37
C ASN A 399 14.95 25.24 4.27
N SER A 400 14.36 26.22 3.56
CA SER A 400 13.40 25.98 2.47
C SER A 400 14.03 25.72 1.09
N LYS A 401 15.36 25.86 0.95
CA LYS A 401 16.04 25.70 -0.36
C LYS A 401 16.40 24.25 -0.68
N LEU A 402 16.79 23.44 0.32
CA LEU A 402 17.21 22.05 0.11
C LEU A 402 16.02 21.09 -0.10
N ALA A 403 14.90 21.35 0.57
CA ALA A 403 13.63 20.63 0.32
C ALA A 403 13.12 20.79 -1.13
N LYS A 404 13.56 21.84 -1.85
CA LYS A 404 13.25 22.03 -3.27
C LYS A 404 14.13 21.19 -4.20
N ILE A 405 15.17 20.52 -3.68
CA ILE A 405 16.15 19.74 -4.46
C ILE A 405 15.93 18.24 -4.29
N VAL A 406 15.14 17.78 -3.32
CA VAL A 406 14.87 16.36 -3.09
C VAL A 406 13.38 16.10 -3.26
N ASP A 407 13.03 15.09 -4.05
CA ASP A 407 11.69 14.55 -4.08
C ASP A 407 11.54 13.52 -2.96
N MET A 408 10.66 13.81 -2.01
CA MET A 408 10.38 12.97 -0.84
C MET A 408 9.15 12.09 -1.06
N THR A 409 8.63 12.01 -2.29
CA THR A 409 7.50 11.13 -2.60
C THR A 409 7.84 9.66 -2.36
N GLU A 410 6.86 8.94 -1.83
CA GLU A 410 7.02 7.52 -1.52
C GLU A 410 6.78 6.66 -2.75
N MET A 411 7.69 5.73 -3.01
CA MET A 411 7.51 4.73 -4.05
C MET A 411 7.11 3.42 -3.38
N LEU A 412 5.85 3.03 -3.55
CA LEU A 412 5.26 1.88 -2.87
C LEU A 412 4.52 0.97 -3.86
N LYS A 413 4.76 -0.34 -3.77
CA LYS A 413 3.95 -1.37 -4.43
C LYS A 413 4.03 -2.69 -3.67
N GLY A 414 2.92 -3.36 -3.42
CA GLY A 414 2.88 -4.51 -2.53
C GLY A 414 1.72 -5.48 -2.76
N PRO A 415 1.34 -6.26 -1.72
CA PRO A 415 0.31 -7.30 -1.80
C PRO A 415 -1.07 -6.83 -2.29
N GLN A 416 -1.40 -5.57 -2.06
CA GLN A 416 -2.68 -4.95 -2.47
C GLN A 416 -2.76 -4.59 -3.96
N ASP A 417 -1.63 -4.48 -4.65
CA ASP A 417 -1.60 -4.03 -6.04
C ASP A 417 -1.75 -5.23 -6.99
N VAL A 418 -2.88 -5.33 -7.70
CA VAL A 418 -3.18 -6.43 -8.65
C VAL A 418 -2.02 -6.59 -9.67
N PRO A 419 -1.49 -7.81 -9.93
CA PRO A 419 -1.98 -9.15 -9.53
C PRO A 419 -1.59 -9.64 -8.12
N GLY A 420 -1.02 -8.79 -7.27
CA GLY A 420 -0.60 -9.07 -5.89
C GLY A 420 0.89 -9.44 -5.75
N HIS A 421 1.50 -9.18 -4.59
CA HIS A 421 2.89 -9.51 -4.21
C HIS A 421 4.00 -8.88 -5.07
N TRP A 422 3.89 -7.58 -5.36
CA TRP A 422 5.00 -6.84 -5.95
C TRP A 422 6.12 -6.64 -4.92
N LEU A 423 7.35 -6.96 -5.32
CA LEU A 423 8.55 -6.73 -4.54
C LEU A 423 9.53 -5.84 -5.28
N VAL A 424 10.36 -5.14 -4.52
CA VAL A 424 11.44 -4.35 -5.09
C VAL A 424 12.58 -5.27 -5.57
N THR A 425 12.91 -5.18 -6.85
CA THR A 425 14.00 -5.94 -7.51
C THR A 425 15.07 -5.04 -8.12
N GLY A 426 14.90 -3.72 -8.00
CA GLY A 426 15.89 -2.75 -8.42
C GLY A 426 15.44 -1.34 -8.09
N ALA A 427 16.38 -0.41 -8.17
CA ALA A 427 16.10 1.01 -8.04
C ALA A 427 17.20 1.81 -8.74
N LYS A 428 16.91 3.09 -8.97
CA LYS A 428 17.88 4.06 -9.46
C LYS A 428 17.56 5.45 -8.93
N LEU A 429 18.57 6.30 -8.88
CA LEU A 429 18.35 7.73 -8.70
C LEU A 429 18.09 8.39 -10.05
N GLY A 430 17.46 9.56 -10.03
CA GLY A 430 17.22 10.37 -11.22
C GLY A 430 17.24 11.85 -10.90
N VAL A 431 17.29 12.68 -11.94
CA VAL A 431 17.12 14.14 -11.82
C VAL A 431 15.91 14.57 -12.63
N GLU A 432 14.89 15.11 -11.95
CA GLU A 432 13.68 15.62 -12.59
C GLU A 432 13.41 17.07 -12.17
N LYS A 433 13.36 17.98 -13.16
CA LYS A 433 13.18 19.43 -12.90
C LYS A 433 14.15 19.99 -11.84
N GLY A 434 15.38 19.45 -11.81
CA GLY A 434 16.43 19.82 -10.86
C GLY A 434 16.25 19.26 -9.44
N LYS A 435 15.41 18.23 -9.28
CA LYS A 435 15.23 17.46 -8.04
C LYS A 435 15.82 16.06 -8.15
N ILE A 436 16.42 15.59 -7.08
CA ILE A 436 16.85 14.20 -6.90
C ILE A 436 15.59 13.37 -6.64
N VAL A 437 15.34 12.38 -7.49
CA VAL A 437 14.23 11.44 -7.37
C VAL A 437 14.77 10.02 -7.19
N VAL A 438 13.99 9.15 -6.55
CA VAL A 438 14.22 7.69 -6.54
C VAL A 438 13.17 7.02 -7.41
N ARG A 439 13.61 6.13 -8.29
CA ARG A 439 12.75 5.29 -9.13
C ARG A 439 12.96 3.84 -8.76
N VAL A 440 11.87 3.09 -8.67
CA VAL A 440 11.87 1.72 -8.14
C VAL A 440 11.36 0.76 -9.20
N LYS A 441 12.06 -0.36 -9.35
CA LYS A 441 11.62 -1.49 -10.16
C LYS A 441 10.91 -2.49 -9.27
N TYR A 442 9.68 -2.81 -9.64
CA TYR A 442 8.89 -3.83 -8.99
C TYR A 442 8.77 -5.06 -9.87
N SER A 443 8.93 -6.23 -9.27
CA SER A 443 8.68 -7.51 -9.92
C SER A 443 7.60 -8.29 -9.21
N LEU A 444 6.78 -8.95 -10.01
CA LEU A 444 5.84 -9.97 -9.60
C LEU A 444 6.55 -11.32 -9.61
N LEU A 445 6.60 -11.99 -8.45
CA LEU A 445 7.19 -13.32 -8.34
C LEU A 445 6.16 -14.41 -8.63
N ASN A 446 6.63 -15.51 -9.22
CA ASN A 446 5.99 -16.82 -9.21
C ASN A 446 6.68 -17.65 -8.13
N TYR A 447 5.92 -18.29 -7.27
CA TYR A 447 6.43 -19.15 -6.19
C TYR A 447 6.34 -20.61 -6.58
#